data_AF-A0A7W7Z5D3-F1
#
_entry.id   AF-A0A7W7Z5D3-F1
#
_cell.length_a   1.000
_cell.length_b   1.000
_cell.length_c   1.000
_cell.angle_alpha   90.00
_cell.angle_beta   90.00
_cell.angle_gamma   90.00
#
_symmetry.space_group_name_H-M   'P 1'
#
loop_
_entity.id
_entity.type
_entity.pdbx_description
1 polymer ?
#
loop_
_entity_poly.entity_id
_entity_poly.type
_entity_poly.pdbx_seq_one_letter_code
_entity_poly.pdbx_strand_id
1 'polypeptide(L)' 'MGKAYYDIVGQEKHWAVLHDGEPEGDYASKEAAFEAACVAASNAIKFGHDVRVTVPGREEAGGSALGVASN' A
#
# COMPACT_ATOMS: atom_id res chain seq x y z
N MET A 1 5.27 15.65 15.84
CA MET A 1 4.84 15.57 14.43
C MET A 1 4.75 14.10 14.08
N GLY A 2 3.53 13.55 14.04
CA GLY A 2 3.28 12.13 13.78
C GLY A 2 3.52 11.79 12.31
N LYS A 3 4.00 10.59 12.04
CA LYS A 3 4.15 10.05 10.69
C LYS A 3 3.12 8.94 10.53
N ALA A 4 2.32 9.00 9.48
CA ALA A 4 1.34 7.99 9.15
C ALA A 4 1.83 7.23 7.91
N TYR A 5 2.22 5.99 8.11
CA TYR A 5 2.64 5.08 7.05
C TYR A 5 1.50 4.13 6.73
N TYR A 6 1.12 4.10 5.46
CA TYR A 6 0.09 3.21 4.93
C TYR A 6 0.73 2.31 3.86
N ASP A 7 0.92 1.04 4.16
CA ASP A 7 1.47 0.05 3.25
C ASP A 7 0.37 -0.91 2.78
N ILE A 8 0.09 -0.94 1.49
CA ILE A 8 -0.95 -1.82 0.95
C ILE A 8 -0.36 -3.21 0.76
N VAL A 9 -0.90 -4.21 1.46
CA VAL A 9 -0.44 -5.60 1.39
C VAL A 9 -1.51 -6.49 0.76
N GLY A 10 -1.12 -7.24 -0.27
CA GLY A 10 -1.97 -8.28 -0.86
C GLY A 10 -1.78 -9.59 -0.10
N GLN A 11 -2.85 -10.13 0.48
CA GLN A 11 -2.86 -11.44 1.10
C GLN A 11 -3.71 -12.38 0.25
N GLU A 12 -3.08 -13.36 -0.42
CA GLU A 12 -3.69 -14.43 -1.24
C GLU A 12 -4.87 -14.05 -2.17
N LYS A 13 -6.05 -13.69 -1.64
CA LYS A 13 -7.26 -13.29 -2.38
C LYS A 13 -7.87 -11.96 -1.93
N HIS A 14 -7.31 -11.30 -0.92
CA HIS A 14 -7.79 -10.06 -0.33
C HIS A 14 -6.64 -9.06 -0.17
N TRP A 15 -6.98 -7.80 -0.01
CA TRP A 15 -6.03 -6.70 0.21
C TRP A 15 -6.30 -6.09 1.57
N ALA A 16 -5.23 -5.67 2.26
CA ALA A 16 -5.31 -4.98 3.53
C ALA A 16 -4.39 -3.76 3.53
N VAL A 17 -4.70 -2.77 4.35
CA VAL A 17 -3.88 -1.57 4.53
C VAL A 17 -3.15 -1.71 5.85
N LEU A 18 -1.84 -1.88 5.81
CA LEU A 18 -0.99 -1.91 6.99
C LEU A 18 -0.78 -0.47 7.48
N HIS A 19 -1.25 -0.18 8.68
CA HIS A 19 -1.09 1.11 9.35
C HIS A 19 -0.46 0.85 10.73
N ASP A 20 0.70 1.46 10.99
CA ASP A 20 1.48 1.26 12.23
C ASP A 20 1.86 -0.20 12.55
N GLY A 21 1.83 -1.08 11.54
CA GLY A 21 2.12 -2.51 11.68
C GLY A 21 0.88 -3.40 11.87
N GLU A 22 -0.31 -2.81 11.94
CA GLU A 22 -1.58 -3.53 12.01
C GLU A 22 -2.30 -3.51 10.66
N PRO A 23 -2.64 -4.68 10.09
CA PRO A 23 -3.40 -4.74 8.85
C PRO A 23 -4.87 -4.40 9.12
N GLU A 24 -5.32 -3.26 8.60
CA GLU A 24 -6.70 -2.84 8.63
C GLU A 24 -7.42 -3.13 7.31
N GLY A 25 -8.65 -3.65 7.44
CA GLY A 25 -9.56 -3.90 6.33
C GLY A 25 -9.33 -5.22 5.59
N ASP A 26 -10.41 -5.71 4.98
CA ASP A 26 -10.42 -6.85 4.08
C ASP A 26 -11.07 -6.41 2.77
N TYR A 27 -10.26 -6.10 1.78
CA TYR A 27 -10.70 -5.52 0.51
C TYR A 27 -10.62 -6.56 -0.60
N ALA A 28 -11.68 -6.64 -1.41
CA ALA A 28 -11.75 -7.57 -2.53
C ALA A 28 -10.80 -7.20 -3.69
N SER A 29 -10.37 -5.94 -3.78
CA SER A 29 -9.46 -5.46 -4.82
C SER A 29 -8.38 -4.53 -4.27
N LYS A 30 -7.29 -4.43 -5.02
CA LYS A 30 -6.15 -3.57 -4.70
C LYS A 30 -6.55 -2.09 -4.71
N GLU A 31 -7.37 -1.72 -5.69
CA GLU A 31 -7.88 -0.38 -5.88
C GLU A 31 -8.78 0.01 -4.70
N ALA A 32 -9.62 -0.90 -4.21
CA ALA A 32 -10.47 -0.65 -3.03
C ALA A 32 -9.64 -0.43 -1.77
N ALA A 33 -8.58 -1.21 -1.56
CA ALA A 33 -7.63 -0.99 -0.48
C ALA A 33 -6.92 0.36 -0.61
N PHE A 34 -6.55 0.76 -1.83
CA PHE A 34 -5.91 2.05 -2.08
C PHE A 34 -6.85 3.23 -1.81
N GLU A 35 -8.09 3.18 -2.26
CA GLU A 35 -9.08 4.22 -1.97
C GLU A 35 -9.30 4.38 -0.45
N ALA A 36 -9.42 3.26 0.27
CA ALA A 36 -9.56 3.30 1.73
C ALA A 36 -8.32 3.89 2.42
N ALA A 37 -7.12 3.50 2.00
CA ALA A 37 -5.87 4.09 2.48
C ALA A 37 -5.82 5.60 2.19
N CYS A 38 -6.28 6.04 1.02
CA CYS A 38 -6.30 7.44 0.63
C CYS A 38 -7.27 8.28 1.48
N VAL A 39 -8.41 7.71 1.87
CA VAL A 39 -9.35 8.35 2.81
C VAL A 39 -8.73 8.49 4.20
N ALA A 40 -8.06 7.44 4.71
CA ALA A 40 -7.36 7.49 5.99
C ALA A 40 -6.20 8.50 5.98
N ALA A 41 -5.39 8.48 4.91
CA ALA A 41 -4.33 9.45 4.63
C ALA A 41 -4.84 10.89 4.61
N SER A 42 -5.98 11.14 3.96
CA SER A 42 -6.62 12.46 3.92
C SER A 42 -7.01 12.95 5.32
N ASN A 43 -7.42 12.04 6.21
CA ASN A 43 -7.68 12.38 7.61
C ASN A 43 -6.37 12.70 8.35
N ALA A 44 -5.31 11.91 8.17
CA ALA A 44 -3.99 12.16 8.78
C ALA A 44 -3.38 13.51 8.33
N ILE A 45 -3.58 13.93 7.07
CA ILE A 45 -3.17 15.26 6.57
C ILE A 45 -3.84 16.38 7.38
N LYS A 46 -5.12 16.25 7.75
CA LYS A 46 -5.83 17.26 8.56
C LYS A 46 -5.16 17.50 9.92
N PHE A 47 -4.53 16.48 10.49
CA PHE A 47 -3.81 16.56 11.75
C PHE A 47 -2.36 17.04 11.58
N GLY A 48 -1.94 17.38 10.36
CA GLY A 48 -0.57 17.82 10.07
C GLY A 48 0.45 16.70 10.16
N HIS A 49 0.03 15.45 9.94
CA HIS A 49 0.93 14.30 9.93
C HIS A 49 1.61 14.15 8.56
N ASP A 50 2.86 13.69 8.57
CA ASP A 50 3.56 13.29 7.35
C ASP A 50 2.96 11.97 6.88
N VAL A 51 2.43 11.93 5.65
CA VAL A 51 1.75 10.75 5.12
C VAL A 51 2.55 10.14 3.99
N ARG A 52 2.76 8.83 4.07
CA ARG A 52 3.33 8.03 2.98
C ARG A 52 2.44 6.83 2.70
N VAL A 53 1.97 6.74 1.46
CA VAL A 53 1.20 5.60 0.96
C VAL A 53 2.08 4.83 -0.01
N THR A 54 2.35 3.56 0.30
CA THR A 54 3.12 2.66 -0.57
C THR A 54 2.17 1.64 -1.16
N VAL A 55 2.19 1.52 -2.48
CA VAL A 55 1.41 0.51 -3.20
C VAL A 55 2.40 -0.44 -3.87
N PRO A 56 2.39 -1.74 -3.57
CA PRO A 56 3.29 -2.67 -4.22
C PRO A 56 2.98 -2.67 -5.71
N GLY A 57 4.01 -2.66 -6.56
CA GLY A 57 3.83 -2.91 -7.99
C GLY A 57 3.24 -4.31 -8.22
N ARG A 58 2.81 -4.61 -9.45
CA ARG A 58 2.67 -6.02 -9.80
C ARG A 58 4.08 -6.60 -9.81
N GLU A 59 4.43 -7.39 -8.80
CA GLU A 59 5.57 -8.28 -8.93
C GLU A 59 5.15 -9.35 -9.94
N GLU A 60 5.51 -9.13 -11.19
CA GLU A 60 5.57 -10.21 -12.16
C GLU A 60 6.53 -11.26 -11.58
N ALA A 61 5.96 -12.38 -11.14
CA ALA A 61 6.72 -13.56 -10.80
C ALA A 61 7.66 -13.88 -11.98
N GLY A 62 8.92 -13.45 -11.88
CA GLY A 62 9.99 -13.81 -12.82
C GLY A 62 10.42 -12.78 -13.88
N GLY A 63 10.22 -11.47 -13.72
CA GLY A 63 10.67 -10.47 -14.70
C GLY A 63 11.42 -9.29 -14.08
N SER A 64 12.70 -9.15 -14.41
CA SER A 64 13.61 -8.12 -13.90
C SER A 64 13.07 -6.68 -14.08
N ALA A 65 13.12 -5.87 -13.02
CA ALA A 65 12.93 -4.41 -13.09
C ALA A 65 14.03 -3.69 -13.93
N LEU A 66 15.03 -4.43 -14.42
CA LEU A 66 15.96 -4.01 -15.46
C LEU A 66 16.03 -5.15 -16.48
N GLY A 67 15.23 -5.11 -17.54
CA GLY A 67 15.17 -6.12 -18.59
C GLY A 67 16.47 -6.27 -19.40
N VAL A 68 17.57 -6.66 -18.76
CA VAL A 68 18.77 -7.15 -19.39
C VAL A 68 18.84 -8.66 -19.12
N ALA A 69 18.62 -9.45 -20.16
CA ALA A 69 19.09 -10.82 -20.16
C ALA A 69 20.62 -10.75 -20.26
N SER A 70 21.33 -11.08 -19.18
CA SER A 70 22.76 -11.31 -19.26
C SER A 70 22.98 -12.56 -20.11
N ASN A 71 23.47 -12.36 -21.34
CA ASN A 71 24.09 -13.40 -22.16
C ASN A 71 25.60 -13.44 -21.88
#